data_AF-A0A3D8PSJ2-F1
#
_entry.id   AF-A0A3D8PSJ2-F1
#
_cell.length_a   1.000
_cell.length_b   1.000
_cell.length_c   1.000
_cell.angle_alpha   90.00
_cell.angle_beta   90.00
_cell.angle_gamma   90.00
#
_symmetry.space_group_name_H-M   'P 1'
#
loop_
_entity.id
_entity.type
_entity.pdbx_description
1 polymer ?
#
loop_
_entity_poly.entity_id
_entity_poly.type
_entity_poly.pdbx_seq_one_letter_code
_entity_poly.pdbx_strand_id
1 'polypeptide(L)' 'MKWKLRIPMMLFIFELVSGIHQFYADMFIFKENNFLNSIQYLGALGIIFYILEKTGVHEKRVNFLIGIL' A
#
# COMPACT_ATOMS: atom_id res chain seq x y z
N MET A 1 7.20 22.09 0.84
CA MET A 1 6.42 22.08 -0.43
C MET A 1 5.08 21.41 -0.16
N LYS A 2 3.94 21.97 -0.61
CA LYS A 2 2.64 21.30 -0.46
C LYS A 2 2.47 20.29 -1.59
N TRP A 3 2.60 19.01 -1.29
CA TRP A 3 2.43 17.93 -2.28
C TRP A 3 1.14 17.17 -2.01
N LYS A 4 0.53 16.65 -3.08
CA LYS A 4 -0.63 15.75 -2.95
C LYS A 4 -0.12 14.44 -2.33
N LEU A 5 -0.77 14.00 -1.26
CA LEU A 5 -0.36 12.81 -0.51
C LEU A 5 -0.47 11.50 -1.33
N ARG A 6 -1.16 11.53 -2.47
CA ARG A 6 -1.38 10.36 -3.36
C ARG A 6 -0.11 9.58 -3.70
N ILE A 7 0.93 10.21 -4.25
CA ILE A 7 2.15 9.51 -4.70
C ILE A 7 2.92 8.93 -3.50
N PRO A 8 3.23 9.71 -2.44
CA PRO A 8 3.89 9.15 -1.25
C PRO A 8 3.11 8.02 -0.59
N MET A 9 1.79 8.13 -0.50
CA MET A 9 0.96 7.04 0.03
C MET A 9 1.03 5.79 -0.83
N MET A 10 0.97 5.92 -2.16
CA MET A 10 1.07 4.77 -3.04
C MET A 10 2.37 4.00 -2.78
N LEU A 11 3.51 4.70 -2.72
CA LEU A 11 4.81 4.08 -2.43
C LEU A 11 4.80 3.38 -1.07
N PHE A 12 4.33 4.06 -0.02
CA PHE A 12 4.24 3.48 1.32
C PHE A 12 3.39 2.22 1.36
N ILE A 13 2.23 2.21 0.68
CA ILE A 13 1.32 1.06 0.66
C ILE A 13 1.94 -0.10 -0.11
N PHE A 14 2.60 0.16 -1.25
CA PHE A 14 3.28 -0.90 -2.00
C PHE A 14 4.38 -1.55 -1.17
N GLU A 15 5.21 -0.76 -0.50
CA GLU A 15 6.26 -1.28 0.38
C GLU A 15 5.70 -2.02 1.59
N LEU A 16 4.66 -1.49 2.22
CA LEU A 16 4.02 -2.11 3.38
C LEU A 16 3.40 -3.45 3.02
N VAL A 17 2.62 -3.52 1.93
CA VAL A 17 1.97 -4.77 1.51
C VAL A 17 3.00 -5.77 0.98
N SER A 18 4.03 -5.32 0.26
CA SER A 18 5.15 -6.16 -0.17
C SER A 18 5.93 -6.73 1.02
N GLY A 19 6.24 -5.90 2.02
CA GLY A 19 6.90 -6.34 3.25
C GLY A 19 6.06 -7.36 4.03
N ILE A 20 4.75 -7.12 4.16
CA ILE A 20 3.85 -8.08 4.81
C ILE A 20 3.80 -9.40 4.01
N HIS A 21 3.72 -9.32 2.68
CA HIS A 21 3.69 -10.48 1.80
C HIS A 21 4.95 -11.35 1.90
N GLN A 22 6.12 -10.73 1.99
CA GLN A 22 7.40 -11.44 2.06
C GLN A 22 7.72 -11.97 3.47
N PHE A 23 7.56 -11.14 4.51
CA PHE A 23 7.96 -11.50 5.87
C PHE A 23 6.90 -12.27 6.63
N TYR A 24 5.63 -12.14 6.26
CA TYR A 24 4.51 -12.77 6.94
C TYR A 24 3.64 -13.56 5.96
N ALA A 25 4.28 -14.40 5.15
CA ALA A 25 3.60 -15.25 4.17
C ALA A 25 2.49 -16.13 4.79
N ASP A 26 2.60 -16.47 6.08
CA ASP A 26 1.58 -17.23 6.82
C ASP A 26 0.27 -16.47 7.08
N MET A 27 0.27 -15.13 6.94
CA MET A 27 -0.98 -14.36 6.98
C MET A 27 -1.79 -14.48 5.68
N PHE A 28 -1.21 -15.03 4.61
CA PHE A 28 -1.89 -15.23 3.33
C PHE A 28 -2.44 -16.66 3.24
N ILE A 29 -3.65 -16.77 2.68
CA ILE A 29 -4.42 -18.01 2.66
C ILE A 29 -3.84 -18.94 1.60
N PHE A 30 -3.46 -18.39 0.45
CA PHE A 30 -3.04 -19.15 -0.71
C PHE A 30 -1.52 -19.21 -0.89
N LYS A 31 -0.76 -19.36 0.19
CA LYS A 31 0.72 -19.29 0.15
C LYS A 31 1.40 -20.27 -0.81
N GLU A 32 0.83 -21.46 -1.01
CA GLU A 32 1.40 -22.49 -1.88
C GLU A 32 1.00 -22.37 -3.36
N ASN A 33 -0.08 -21.64 -3.66
CA ASN A 33 -0.55 -21.46 -5.03
C ASN A 33 -0.18 -20.06 -5.53
N ASN A 34 0.88 -19.98 -6.34
CA ASN A 34 1.41 -18.72 -6.85
C ASN A 34 0.38 -17.84 -7.57
N PHE A 35 -0.57 -18.44 -8.29
CA PHE A 35 -1.60 -17.70 -9.01
C PHE A 35 -2.61 -17.05 -8.06
N LEU A 36 -3.16 -17.84 -7.13
CA LEU A 36 -4.09 -17.34 -6.12
C LEU A 36 -3.43 -16.39 -5.13
N ASN A 37 -2.16 -16.62 -4.79
CA ASN A 37 -1.37 -15.72 -3.96
C ASN A 37 -1.21 -14.34 -4.62
N SER A 38 -0.91 -14.31 -5.92
CA SER A 38 -0.81 -13.06 -6.69
C SER A 38 -2.13 -12.30 -6.74
N ILE A 39 -3.25 -13.00 -6.92
CA ILE A 39 -4.59 -12.39 -6.87
C ILE A 39 -4.88 -11.83 -5.48
N GLN A 40 -4.55 -12.58 -4.42
CA GLN A 40 -4.74 -12.13 -3.04
C GLN A 40 -3.92 -10.87 -2.74
N TYR A 41 -2.67 -10.82 -3.20
CA TYR A 41 -1.80 -9.63 -3.08
C TYR A 41 -2.40 -8.41 -3.77
N LEU A 42 -2.83 -8.55 -5.03
CA LEU A 42 -3.49 -7.46 -5.78
C LEU A 42 -4.82 -7.05 -5.13
N GLY A 43 -5.58 -8.01 -4.61
CA GLY A 43 -6.81 -7.75 -3.86
C GLY A 43 -6.56 -6.94 -2.59
N ALA A 44 -5.51 -7.27 -1.83
CA ALA A 44 -5.13 -6.52 -0.63
C ALA A 44 -4.76 -5.07 -0.96
N LEU A 45 -3.95 -4.85 -2.00
CA LEU A 45 -3.65 -3.50 -2.51
C LEU A 45 -4.92 -2.75 -2.91
N GLY A 46 -5.80 -3.40 -3.69
CA GLY A 46 -7.05 -2.82 -4.15
C GLY A 46 -7.95 -2.38 -3.00
N ILE A 47 -8.09 -3.19 -1.95
CA ILE A 47 -8.89 -2.86 -0.77
C ILE A 47 -8.32 -1.63 -0.05
N ILE A 48 -7.00 -1.59 0.17
CA ILE A 48 -6.36 -0.46 0.85
C ILE A 48 -6.53 0.82 0.03
N PHE A 49 -6.31 0.76 -1.28
CA PHE A 49 -6.53 1.92 -2.16
C PHE A 49 -7.98 2.38 -2.16
N TYR A 50 -8.93 1.44 -2.21
CA TYR A 50 -10.36 1.77 -2.14
C TYR A 50 -10.73 2.49 -0.84
N ILE A 51 -10.21 2.05 0.31
CA ILE A 51 -10.44 2.71 1.60
C ILE A 51 -9.86 4.13 1.60
N LEU A 52 -8.66 4.31 1.05
CA LEU A 52 -7.98 5.62 1.00
C LEU A 52 -8.65 6.60 0.03
N GLU A 53 -9.20 6.08 -1.05
CA GLU A 53 -10.00 6.85 -1.99
C GLU A 53 -11.31 7.30 -1.33
N LYS A 54 -12.02 6.37 -0.69
CA LYS A 54 -13.28 6.64 0.03
C LYS A 54 -13.11 7.61 1.21
N THR A 55 -11.96 7.60 1.88
CA THR A 55 -11.66 8.49 3.02
C THR A 55 -11.13 9.86 2.59
N GLY A 56 -10.94 10.11 1.28
CA GLY A 56 -10.45 11.39 0.75
C GLY A 56 -9.01 11.72 1.15
N VAL A 57 -8.27 10.77 1.72
CA VAL A 57 -6.90 11.00 2.22
C VAL A 57 -5.94 11.32 1.08
N HIS A 58 -6.20 10.78 -0.11
CA HIS A 58 -5.40 11.03 -1.32
C HIS A 58 -5.39 12.51 -1.76
N GLU A 59 -6.42 13.30 -1.41
CA GLU A 59 -6.52 14.72 -1.74
C GLU A 59 -5.84 15.63 -0.71
N LYS A 60 -5.51 15.09 0.47
CA LYS A 60 -4.85 15.87 1.51
C LYS A 60 -3.50 16.37 1.01
N ARG A 61 -3.27 17.68 1.22
CA ARG A 61 -2.00 18.32 0.93
C ARG A 61 -1.14 18.25 2.18
N VAL A 62 -0.03 17.54 2.08
CA VAL A 62 0.94 17.43 3.17
C VAL A 62 2.14 18.32 2.88
N ASN A 63 2.70 18.88 3.95
CA ASN A 63 4.00 19.52 3.87
C ASN A 63 5.05 18.42 3.95
N PHE A 64 5.57 17.99 2.81
CA PHE A 64 6.76 17.15 2.80
C PHE A 64 7.95 18.03 3.18
N LEU A 65 8.53 17.77 4.35
CA LEU A 65 9.90 18.13 4.68
C LEU A 65 10.73 16.88 4.36
N ILE A 66 11.50 16.95 3.28
CA ILE A 66 12.57 15.98 3.03
C ILE A 66 13.66 16.33 4.04
N GLY A 67 13.63 15.65 5.20
CA GLY A 67 14.78 15.58 6.08
C GLY A 67 15.76 14.60 5.45
N ILE A 68 16.80 15.13 4.81
CA ILE A 68 18.02 14.35 4.56
C ILE A 68 18.64 14.19 5.94
N LEU A 69 18.58 12.98 6.49
CA LEU A 69 19.38 12.58 7.65
C LEU A 69 20.69 11.98 7.14
#